data_AF-Q38D60-F1
#
_entry.id   AF-Q38D60-F1
#
_cell.length_a   1.000
_cell.length_b   1.000
_cell.length_c   1.000
_cell.angle_alpha   90.00
_cell.angle_beta   90.00
_cell.angle_gamma   90.00
#
_symmetry.space_group_name_H-M   'P 1'
#
loop_
_entity.id
_entity.type
_entity.pdbx_description
1 polymer ?
#
loop_
_entity_poly.entity_id
_entity_poly.type
_entity_poly.pdbx_seq_one_letter_code
_entity_poly.pdbx_strand_id
1 'polypeptide(L)'
;MLCRTFLRQFRMSGGDMFVEYKVLSRDHRRSIRVEDAIVDPTFKRTVLPLSWLELLRSPSLRLPTGYFVEETVHVSLPNATSNGGKKEARPQKGGFASGSPSVGRNEANAIIAGPVVLYITGQSVPVVLNPYFVPEGTWDMRTRDGELDLRLGMDAIEQCTLFSELRPGGLLYGKLPENPNVRRNESLRATLGRYGMKCDLAESPLVPRPWTRMRYMFIDELQRGPKLTEFVGHNPRNGTPWRFSQNTKYFRIGIWRDTIRRNDMNEGLHAHSSWQKSPQQSVPEVRFLAPYP
;
A
#
# COMPACT_ATOMS: atom_id res chain seq x y z
N MET A 1 -7.83 -2.10 -28.65
CA MET A 1 -6.66 -1.23 -28.43
C MET A 1 -6.49 -0.96 -26.94
N LEU A 2 -5.72 -1.81 -26.25
CA LEU A 2 -5.13 -1.55 -24.93
C LEU A 2 -3.81 -2.32 -24.97
N CYS A 3 -2.80 -1.70 -25.57
CA CYS A 3 -1.46 -2.24 -25.61
C CYS A 3 -0.91 -2.14 -24.19
N ARG A 4 -1.16 -3.17 -23.36
CA ARG A 4 -0.44 -3.37 -22.11
C ARG A 4 0.99 -3.73 -22.49
N THR A 5 1.82 -2.71 -22.68
CA THR A 5 3.26 -2.88 -22.56
C THR A 5 3.49 -3.38 -21.13
N PHE A 6 3.81 -4.66 -21.01
CA PHE A 6 4.36 -5.25 -19.80
C PHE A 6 5.69 -4.56 -19.53
N LEU A 7 5.66 -3.34 -18.98
CA LEU A 7 6.77 -2.83 -18.19
C LEU A 7 6.97 -3.87 -17.09
N ARG A 8 8.04 -4.66 -17.20
CA ARG A 8 8.42 -5.65 -16.19
C ARG A 8 8.45 -4.89 -14.88
N GLN A 9 7.51 -5.18 -13.97
CA GLN A 9 7.33 -4.43 -12.72
C GLN A 9 8.63 -4.37 -11.90
N PHE A 10 9.47 -5.38 -12.07
CA PHE A 10 10.85 -5.49 -11.59
C PHE A 10 11.59 -6.48 -12.48
N ARG A 11 12.92 -6.49 -12.44
CA ARG A 11 13.75 -7.53 -13.08
C ARG A 11 14.61 -8.25 -12.04
N MET A 12 14.90 -9.52 -12.30
CA MET A 12 15.81 -10.32 -11.48
C MET A 12 17.11 -10.54 -12.24
N SER A 13 18.25 -10.30 -11.60
CA SER A 13 19.57 -10.62 -12.13
C SER A 13 20.51 -10.97 -10.99
N GLY A 14 21.31 -12.04 -11.14
CA GLY A 14 22.28 -12.44 -10.10
C GLY A 14 21.71 -12.83 -8.74
N GLY A 15 20.40 -13.11 -8.64
CA GLY A 15 19.70 -13.33 -7.36
C GLY A 15 19.16 -12.05 -6.72
N ASP A 16 19.43 -10.89 -7.31
CA ASP A 16 18.98 -9.59 -6.86
C ASP A 16 17.80 -9.08 -7.68
N MET A 17 16.95 -8.30 -7.01
CA MET A 17 15.84 -7.59 -7.63
C MET A 17 16.27 -6.17 -7.96
N PHE A 18 16.01 -5.75 -9.20
CA PHE A 18 16.22 -4.40 -9.68
C PHE A 18 14.89 -3.76 -10.02
N VAL A 19 14.72 -2.52 -9.58
CA VAL A 19 13.50 -1.74 -9.82
C VAL A 19 13.84 -0.37 -10.39
N GLU A 20 12.99 0.06 -11.32
CA GLU A 20 12.93 1.45 -11.75
C GLU A 20 12.12 2.25 -10.73
N TYR A 21 12.62 3.45 -10.39
CA TYR A 21 11.84 4.39 -9.60
C TYR A 21 12.02 5.84 -10.05
N LYS A 22 11.07 6.68 -9.63
CA LYS A 22 11.12 8.13 -9.79
C LYS A 22 11.07 8.79 -8.41
N VAL A 23 12.13 9.51 -8.06
CA VAL A 23 12.23 10.33 -6.85
C VAL A 23 11.71 11.72 -7.17
N LEU A 24 10.96 12.33 -6.26
CA LEU A 24 10.40 13.66 -6.40
C LEU A 24 10.46 14.47 -5.10
N SER A 25 10.50 15.78 -5.27
CA SER A 25 10.18 16.72 -4.20
C SER A 25 8.75 16.50 -3.69
N ARG A 26 8.45 16.90 -2.44
CA ARG A 26 7.11 16.76 -1.84
C ARG A 26 5.98 17.38 -2.66
N ASP A 27 6.28 18.46 -3.38
CA ASP A 27 5.34 19.17 -4.26
C ASP A 27 5.40 18.70 -5.73
N HIS A 28 6.16 17.64 -6.01
CA HIS A 28 6.32 16.99 -7.33
C HIS A 28 6.87 17.91 -8.42
N ARG A 29 7.51 19.03 -8.05
CA ARG A 29 8.09 20.00 -9.01
C ARG A 29 9.38 19.52 -9.63
N ARG A 30 10.21 18.82 -8.86
CA ARG A 30 11.52 18.34 -9.29
C ARG A 30 11.56 16.83 -9.18
N SER A 31 12.19 16.17 -10.15
CA SER A 31 12.22 14.71 -10.18
C SER A 31 13.47 14.14 -10.80
N ILE A 32 13.88 12.98 -10.31
CA ILE A 32 15.00 12.20 -10.82
C ILE A 32 14.52 10.78 -11.08
N ARG A 33 14.89 10.20 -12.21
CA ARG A 33 14.60 8.80 -12.55
C ARG A 33 15.82 7.95 -12.27
N VAL A 34 15.59 6.76 -11.73
CA VAL A 34 16.60 5.71 -11.53
C VAL A 34 16.08 4.45 -12.19
N GLU A 35 16.90 3.87 -13.04
CA GLU A 35 16.51 2.71 -13.84
C GLU A 35 16.72 1.40 -13.07
N ASP A 36 17.92 1.19 -12.55
CA ASP A 36 18.32 -0.09 -11.96
C ASP A 36 18.79 0.06 -10.52
N ALA A 37 17.84 0.23 -9.59
CA ALA A 37 18.15 0.21 -8.18
C ALA A 37 17.98 -1.17 -7.56
N ILE A 38 18.95 -1.61 -6.77
CA ILE A 38 18.89 -2.89 -6.06
C ILE A 38 17.90 -2.79 -4.89
N VAL A 39 17.01 -3.76 -4.76
CA VAL A 39 16.17 -3.91 -3.56
C VAL A 39 16.93 -4.72 -2.52
N ASP A 40 17.34 -4.05 -1.44
CA ASP A 40 18.24 -4.59 -0.43
C ASP A 40 17.72 -4.37 1.00
N PRO A 41 17.12 -5.41 1.63
CA PRO A 41 16.53 -5.28 2.96
C PRO A 41 17.57 -5.24 4.09
N THR A 42 18.88 -5.24 3.77
CA THR A 42 19.93 -5.01 4.78
C THR A 42 20.00 -3.54 5.20
N PHE A 43 19.66 -2.62 4.30
CA PHE A 43 19.60 -1.19 4.60
C PHE A 43 18.32 -0.87 5.37
N LYS A 44 18.46 -0.31 6.59
CA LYS A 44 17.31 0.15 7.37
C LYS A 44 16.60 1.34 6.72
N ARG A 45 17.34 2.18 6.00
CA ARG A 45 16.86 3.38 5.33
C ARG A 45 17.61 3.56 4.02
N THR A 46 16.89 4.01 2.99
CA THR A 46 17.40 4.26 1.64
C THR A 46 18.42 5.39 1.67
N VAL A 47 19.45 5.25 0.83
CA VAL A 47 20.58 6.18 0.75
C VAL A 47 20.64 6.79 -0.63
N LEU A 48 20.86 8.09 -0.70
CA LEU A 48 20.99 8.88 -1.92
C LEU A 48 22.28 9.72 -1.88
N PRO A 49 22.85 10.09 -3.03
CA PRO A 49 24.00 10.97 -3.09
C PRO A 49 23.61 12.38 -2.59
N LEU A 50 24.48 13.00 -1.79
CA LEU A 50 24.24 14.32 -1.19
C LEU A 50 23.94 15.41 -2.22
N SER A 51 24.50 15.31 -3.43
CA SER A 51 24.23 16.23 -4.53
C SER A 51 22.74 16.36 -4.85
N TRP A 52 21.94 15.31 -4.60
CA TRP A 52 20.51 15.31 -4.88
C TRP A 52 19.69 16.14 -3.89
N LEU A 53 20.24 16.48 -2.72
CA LEU A 53 19.56 17.27 -1.70
C LEU A 53 19.10 18.63 -2.27
N GLU A 54 20.01 19.37 -2.92
CA GLU A 54 19.68 20.67 -3.53
C GLU A 54 18.88 20.52 -4.84
N LEU A 55 19.12 19.43 -5.59
CA LEU A 55 18.37 19.13 -6.81
C LEU A 55 16.89 18.90 -6.51
N LEU A 56 16.56 18.18 -5.43
CA LEU A 56 15.18 17.87 -5.05
C LEU A 56 14.53 18.95 -4.16
N ARG A 57 15.29 19.95 -3.68
CA ARG A 57 14.76 21.03 -2.87
C ARG A 57 13.84 21.94 -3.70
N SER A 58 12.55 21.93 -3.39
CA SER A 58 11.54 22.82 -3.99
C SER A 58 10.81 23.60 -2.89
N PRO A 59 11.21 24.85 -2.62
CA PRO A 59 10.57 25.68 -1.61
C PRO A 59 9.13 26.00 -2.03
N SER A 60 8.18 25.69 -1.15
CA SER A 60 6.74 25.79 -1.40
C SER A 60 6.05 26.53 -0.26
N LEU A 61 4.79 26.94 -0.45
CA LEU A 61 4.02 27.66 0.59
C LEU A 61 3.95 26.91 1.93
N ARG A 62 3.88 25.58 1.92
CA ARG A 62 3.83 24.76 3.14
C ARG A 62 5.21 24.41 3.71
N LEU A 63 6.25 24.42 2.88
CA LEU A 63 7.64 24.16 3.29
C LEU A 63 8.54 25.24 2.67
N PRO A 64 8.73 26.38 3.37
CA PRO A 64 9.54 27.49 2.85
C PRO A 64 10.99 27.10 2.56
N THR A 65 11.55 26.18 3.33
CA THR A 65 12.93 25.63 3.18
C THR A 65 13.02 24.53 2.12
N GLY A 66 11.89 23.95 1.69
CA GLY A 66 11.80 22.81 0.77
C GLY A 66 11.64 21.46 1.47
N TYR A 67 12.35 21.21 2.56
CA TYR A 67 12.21 20.01 3.40
C TYR A 67 11.57 20.33 4.75
N PHE A 68 10.89 19.35 5.34
CA PHE A 68 10.33 19.48 6.69
C PHE A 68 11.36 19.12 7.75
N VAL A 69 12.14 18.06 7.52
CA VAL A 69 13.26 17.63 8.35
C VAL A 69 14.53 17.76 7.53
N GLU A 70 15.57 18.34 8.14
CA GLU A 70 16.93 18.40 7.61
C GLU A 70 17.90 18.43 8.79
N GLU A 71 18.55 17.30 9.08
CA GLU A 71 19.41 17.14 10.25
C GLU A 71 20.70 16.41 9.87
N THR A 72 21.81 16.73 10.55
CA THR A 72 23.07 16.02 10.35
C THR A 72 23.10 14.76 11.20
N VAL A 73 23.52 13.65 10.61
CA VAL A 73 23.49 12.31 11.23
C VAL A 73 24.79 11.57 10.98
N HIS A 74 25.13 10.66 11.90
CA HIS A 74 26.17 9.69 11.67
C HIS A 74 25.57 8.43 11.04
N VAL A 75 26.02 8.09 9.84
CA VAL A 75 25.59 6.91 9.08
C VAL A 75 26.82 6.02 8.89
N SER A 76 26.87 4.93 9.65
CA SER A 76 27.82 3.84 9.42
C SER A 76 27.20 2.86 8.43
N LEU A 77 27.50 3.02 7.14
CA LEU A 77 27.02 2.11 6.11
C LEU A 77 27.68 0.74 6.23
N PRO A 78 26.97 -0.37 5.94
CA PRO A 78 27.60 -1.68 5.86
C PRO A 78 28.64 -1.66 4.74
N ASN A 79 29.92 -1.75 5.12
CA ASN A 79 31.07 -1.72 4.21
C ASN A 79 30.89 -2.74 3.07
N ALA A 80 30.83 -2.25 1.83
CA ALA A 80 30.70 -3.07 0.63
C ALA A 80 31.97 -3.89 0.27
N THR A 81 32.93 -4.06 1.18
CA THR A 81 34.27 -4.64 0.89
C THR A 81 34.83 -5.64 1.92
N SER A 82 34.05 -6.15 2.90
CA SER A 82 34.64 -7.04 3.92
C SER A 82 34.65 -8.56 3.62
N ASN A 83 34.17 -9.04 2.48
CA ASN A 83 34.20 -10.48 2.13
C ASN A 83 35.05 -10.76 0.87
N GLY A 84 36.37 -10.78 1.03
CA GLY A 84 37.27 -11.13 -0.06
C GLY A 84 38.76 -11.05 0.29
N GLY A 85 39.22 -11.80 1.31
CA GLY A 85 40.65 -11.85 1.60
C GLY A 85 41.01 -12.59 2.88
N LYS A 86 40.86 -13.93 2.89
CA LYS A 86 41.65 -14.76 3.81
C LYS A 86 43.13 -14.62 3.41
N LYS A 87 43.88 -13.77 4.11
CA LYS A 87 45.34 -13.91 4.22
C LYS A 87 45.67 -14.09 5.70
N GLU A 88 46.07 -15.31 6.02
CA GLU A 88 46.71 -15.70 7.26
C GLU A 88 47.92 -14.79 7.52
N ALA A 89 47.95 -14.15 8.68
CA ALA A 89 49.18 -13.57 9.23
C ALA A 89 49.30 -14.03 10.69
N ARG A 90 50.34 -14.84 10.93
CA ARG A 90 50.75 -15.41 12.22
C ARG A 90 50.85 -14.33 13.32
N PRO A 91 50.49 -14.64 14.59
CA PRO A 91 50.78 -13.74 15.70
C PRO A 91 52.23 -13.94 16.16
N GLN A 92 53.08 -12.94 15.95
CA GLN A 92 54.33 -12.83 16.71
C GLN A 92 54.08 -11.96 17.95
N LYS A 93 54.44 -12.55 19.09
CA LYS A 93 54.44 -11.96 20.43
C LYS A 93 55.41 -10.79 20.53
N GLY A 94 55.00 -9.76 21.27
CA GLY A 94 55.92 -8.90 22.04
C GLY A 94 55.88 -7.43 21.66
N GLY A 95 55.55 -6.58 22.64
CA GLY A 95 55.79 -5.13 22.54
C GLY A 95 54.66 -4.30 23.11
N PHE A 96 54.76 -3.97 24.40
CA PHE A 96 53.89 -3.03 25.11
C PHE A 96 53.97 -1.63 24.47
N ALA A 97 52.81 -1.06 24.12
CA ALA A 97 52.60 0.38 24.11
C ALA A 97 51.11 0.63 24.37
N SER A 98 50.80 1.25 25.50
CA SER A 98 49.45 1.68 25.87
C SER A 98 48.98 2.79 24.93
N GLY A 99 48.17 2.44 23.94
CA GLY A 99 47.38 3.39 23.15
C GLY A 99 45.97 3.45 23.73
N SER A 100 45.66 4.54 24.42
CA SER A 100 44.31 4.86 24.88
C SER A 100 43.30 4.74 23.72
N PRO A 101 42.10 4.16 23.91
CA PRO A 101 41.07 4.20 22.90
C PRO A 101 40.60 5.66 22.81
N SER A 102 40.99 6.36 21.74
CA SER A 102 40.36 7.62 21.39
C SER A 102 38.88 7.33 21.17
N VAL A 103 38.05 7.77 22.11
CA VAL A 103 36.61 7.93 21.95
C VAL A 103 36.42 8.99 20.87
N GLY A 104 36.44 8.55 19.60
CA GLY A 104 36.12 9.39 18.47
C GLY A 104 34.67 9.84 18.61
N ARG A 105 34.45 11.15 18.78
CA ARG A 105 33.13 11.77 18.63
C ARG A 105 32.50 11.24 17.34
N ASN A 106 31.25 10.78 17.41
CA ASN A 106 30.47 10.45 16.23
C ASN A 106 30.39 11.70 15.32
N GLU A 107 31.34 11.84 14.40
CA GLU A 107 31.35 12.93 13.44
C GLU A 107 30.20 12.72 12.46
N ALA A 108 29.35 13.75 12.32
CA ALA A 108 28.22 13.70 11.43
C ALA A 108 28.73 13.68 9.97
N ASN A 109 28.43 12.59 9.27
CA ASN A 109 28.96 12.30 7.93
C ASN A 109 27.86 12.21 6.85
N ALA A 110 26.59 12.45 7.21
CA ALA A 110 25.48 12.48 6.27
C ALA A 110 24.36 13.43 6.75
N ILE A 111 23.38 13.70 5.89
CA ILE A 111 22.19 14.49 6.20
C ILE A 111 20.95 13.62 6.05
N ILE A 112 20.09 13.57 7.06
CA ILE A 112 18.72 13.06 6.89
C ILE A 112 17.86 14.21 6.41
N ALA A 113 17.16 14.04 5.28
CA ALA A 113 16.21 15.05 4.82
C ALA A 113 14.93 14.44 4.25
N GLY A 114 13.81 15.12 4.43
CA GLY A 114 12.52 14.68 3.89
C GLY A 114 11.35 15.60 4.25
N PRO A 115 10.13 15.30 3.77
CA PRO A 115 9.78 14.10 3.00
C PRO A 115 10.10 14.21 1.51
N VAL A 116 10.62 13.12 0.94
CA VAL A 116 10.85 12.93 -0.49
C VAL A 116 9.91 11.82 -0.99
N VAL A 117 9.20 12.07 -2.09
CA VAL A 117 8.26 11.10 -2.65
C VAL A 117 8.97 10.19 -3.65
N LEU A 118 8.69 8.90 -3.63
CA LEU A 118 9.28 7.91 -4.51
C LEU A 118 8.18 7.03 -5.13
N TYR A 119 8.14 6.96 -6.46
CA TYR A 119 7.27 6.06 -7.21
C TYR A 119 8.09 4.92 -7.78
N ILE A 120 7.89 3.71 -7.25
CA ILE A 120 8.48 2.49 -7.81
C ILE A 120 7.59 1.99 -8.93
N THR A 121 8.17 1.63 -10.07
CA THR A 121 7.44 0.98 -11.15
C THR A 121 6.77 -0.29 -10.64
N GLY A 122 5.48 -0.49 -10.98
CA GLY A 122 4.68 -1.61 -10.50
C GLY A 122 3.93 -1.36 -9.17
N GLN A 123 4.19 -0.27 -8.45
CA GLN A 123 3.43 0.12 -7.26
C GLN A 123 2.44 1.26 -7.60
N SER A 124 1.22 1.18 -7.07
CA SER A 124 0.21 2.23 -7.21
C SER A 124 0.30 3.31 -6.14
N VAL A 125 0.89 2.98 -4.99
CA VAL A 125 1.00 3.86 -3.82
C VAL A 125 2.38 4.53 -3.82
N PRO A 126 2.45 5.88 -3.69
CA PRO A 126 3.73 6.56 -3.51
C PRO A 126 4.35 6.19 -2.17
N VAL A 127 5.65 5.96 -2.18
CA VAL A 127 6.47 5.76 -0.99
C VAL A 127 6.99 7.12 -0.54
N VAL A 128 6.97 7.39 0.76
CA VAL A 128 7.51 8.64 1.31
C VAL A 128 8.74 8.31 2.15
N LEU A 129 9.87 8.87 1.74
CA LEU A 129 11.17 8.61 2.33
C LEU A 129 11.69 9.84 3.08
N ASN A 130 12.46 9.57 4.13
CA ASN A 130 13.40 10.52 4.73
C ASN A 130 14.81 9.91 4.57
N PRO A 131 15.38 9.87 3.36
CA PRO A 131 16.60 9.13 3.07
C PRO A 131 17.83 9.74 3.75
N TYR A 132 18.91 8.96 3.78
CA TYR A 132 20.24 9.48 4.08
C TYR A 132 20.88 10.06 2.82
N PHE A 133 21.19 11.35 2.84
CA PHE A 133 21.97 12.04 1.81
C PHE A 133 23.45 12.00 2.19
N VAL A 134 24.24 11.24 1.44
CA VAL A 134 25.63 10.90 1.79
C VAL A 134 26.61 11.55 0.81
N PRO A 135 27.65 12.26 1.29
CA PRO A 135 28.68 12.84 0.42
C PRO A 135 29.59 11.77 -0.18
N GLU A 136 30.19 12.08 -1.34
CA GLU A 136 31.12 11.17 -2.05
C GLU A 136 32.30 10.74 -1.15
N GLY A 137 32.75 11.61 -0.24
CA GLY A 137 33.84 11.27 0.69
C GLY A 137 33.49 10.25 1.78
N THR A 138 32.21 10.02 2.06
CA THR A 138 31.75 9.00 3.05
C THR A 138 31.42 7.68 2.38
N TRP A 139 30.77 7.74 1.22
CA TRP A 139 30.50 6.55 0.41
C TRP A 139 30.50 6.94 -1.07
N ASP A 140 31.54 6.50 -1.78
CA ASP A 140 31.58 6.63 -3.23
C ASP A 140 30.80 5.49 -3.87
N MET A 141 29.61 5.82 -4.38
CA MET A 141 28.68 4.88 -5.02
C MET A 141 29.05 4.58 -6.48
N ARG A 142 30.14 5.16 -7.00
CA ARG A 142 30.59 4.94 -8.38
C ARG A 142 31.31 3.60 -8.46
N THR A 143 30.58 2.55 -8.79
CA THR A 143 31.13 1.20 -8.94
C THR A 143 31.65 0.95 -10.36
N ARG A 144 31.01 1.54 -11.36
CA ARG A 144 31.38 1.47 -12.79
C ARG A 144 31.12 2.79 -13.49
N ASP A 145 31.76 2.99 -14.63
CA ASP A 145 31.60 4.22 -15.43
C ASP A 145 30.12 4.46 -15.77
N GLY A 146 29.55 5.52 -15.19
CA GLY A 146 28.15 5.91 -15.38
C GLY A 146 27.12 5.19 -14.51
N GLU A 147 27.50 4.17 -13.73
CA GLU A 147 26.59 3.45 -12.83
C GLU A 147 26.73 3.94 -11.38
N LEU A 148 25.62 4.42 -10.82
CA LEU A 148 25.47 4.70 -9.39
C LEU A 148 24.86 3.47 -8.73
N ASP A 149 25.56 2.85 -7.76
CA ASP A 149 25.06 1.71 -6.97
C ASP A 149 23.99 2.16 -5.95
N LEU A 150 22.84 2.61 -6.47
CA LEU A 150 21.69 3.02 -5.68
C LEU A 150 20.90 1.79 -5.22
N ARG A 151 20.53 1.82 -3.95
CA ARG A 151 19.80 0.72 -3.31
C ARG A 151 18.60 1.23 -2.52
N LEU A 152 17.49 0.52 -2.62
CA LEU A 152 16.31 0.74 -1.81
C LEU A 152 16.39 -0.11 -0.53
N GLY A 153 16.27 0.57 0.60
CA GLY A 153 16.22 -0.06 1.92
C GLY A 153 14.81 -0.46 2.36
N MET A 154 14.73 -0.97 3.58
CA MET A 154 13.49 -1.38 4.24
C MET A 154 12.47 -0.25 4.36
N ASP A 155 12.91 1.01 4.49
CA ASP A 155 12.03 2.19 4.54
C ASP A 155 11.10 2.31 3.34
N ALA A 156 11.60 1.96 2.14
CA ALA A 156 10.80 1.92 0.93
C ALA A 156 10.02 0.61 0.79
N ILE A 157 10.65 -0.52 1.15
CA ILE A 157 10.05 -1.84 0.99
C ILE A 157 8.80 -2.00 1.87
N GLU A 158 8.84 -1.52 3.12
CA GLU A 158 7.74 -1.60 4.09
C GLU A 158 6.46 -0.90 3.62
N GLN A 159 6.58 0.08 2.72
CA GLN A 159 5.45 0.87 2.20
C GLN A 159 4.87 0.30 0.89
N CYS A 160 5.46 -0.77 0.35
CA CYS A 160 5.13 -1.30 -0.97
C CYS A 160 4.52 -2.69 -0.91
N THR A 161 3.96 -3.13 -2.04
CA THR A 161 3.70 -4.57 -2.27
C THR A 161 5.00 -5.39 -2.22
N LEU A 162 6.17 -4.77 -2.43
CA LEU A 162 7.47 -5.42 -2.19
C LEU A 162 7.61 -5.98 -0.77
N PHE A 163 6.84 -5.49 0.20
CA PHE A 163 6.78 -6.08 1.53
C PHE A 163 6.29 -7.54 1.53
N SER A 164 5.46 -7.97 0.57
CA SER A 164 5.07 -9.38 0.47
C SER A 164 6.23 -10.27 0.04
N GLU A 165 7.20 -9.74 -0.69
CA GLU A 165 8.41 -10.46 -1.12
C GLU A 165 9.42 -10.70 0.02
N LEU A 166 9.24 -10.02 1.16
CA LEU A 166 10.00 -10.27 2.39
C LEU A 166 9.48 -11.47 3.19
N ARG A 167 8.33 -12.04 2.86
CA ARG A 167 7.73 -13.17 3.60
C ARG A 167 8.37 -14.50 3.16
N PRO A 168 8.25 -15.58 3.96
CA PRO A 168 8.75 -16.90 3.56
C PRO A 168 8.24 -17.30 2.17
N GLY A 169 9.17 -17.65 1.28
CA GLY A 169 8.88 -17.98 -0.13
C GLY A 169 8.99 -16.81 -1.11
N GLY A 170 9.03 -15.58 -0.63
CA GLY A 170 9.27 -14.39 -1.44
C GLY A 170 10.74 -14.27 -1.87
N LEU A 171 10.98 -13.48 -2.91
CA LEU A 171 12.30 -13.35 -3.55
C LEU A 171 13.34 -12.63 -2.67
N LEU A 172 12.90 -11.82 -1.70
CA LEU A 172 13.78 -11.06 -0.81
C LEU A 172 14.04 -11.79 0.53
N TYR A 173 13.32 -12.87 0.84
CA TYR A 173 13.45 -13.59 2.11
C TYR A 173 14.88 -14.11 2.35
N GLY A 174 15.56 -14.53 1.28
CA GLY A 174 16.96 -14.95 1.34
C GLY A 174 17.92 -13.86 1.81
N LYS A 175 17.59 -12.59 1.58
CA LYS A 175 18.43 -11.41 1.87
C LYS A 175 18.15 -10.73 3.21
N LEU A 176 17.13 -11.15 3.94
CA LEU A 176 16.89 -10.64 5.29
C LEU A 176 18.17 -10.74 6.14
N PRO A 177 18.42 -9.91 7.16
CA PRO A 177 19.50 -10.14 8.12
C PRO A 177 19.22 -11.40 8.96
N GLU A 178 20.28 -12.07 9.44
CA GLU A 178 20.12 -13.31 10.22
C GLU A 178 19.36 -13.04 11.52
N ASN A 179 18.37 -13.88 11.80
CA ASN A 179 17.46 -13.69 12.92
C ASN A 179 16.99 -15.06 13.42
N PRO A 180 16.79 -15.27 14.74
CA PRO A 180 16.22 -16.53 15.26
C PRO A 180 14.86 -16.90 14.63
N ASN A 181 14.11 -15.91 14.14
CA ASN A 181 12.81 -16.13 13.49
C ASN A 181 12.91 -16.52 12.02
N VAL A 182 14.07 -16.36 11.37
CA VAL A 182 14.27 -16.55 9.93
C VAL A 182 15.22 -17.72 9.70
N ARG A 183 14.67 -18.83 9.18
CA ARG A 183 15.47 -20.03 8.81
C ARG A 183 15.82 -19.99 7.32
N ARG A 184 17.12 -20.08 6.99
CA ARG A 184 17.66 -19.84 5.64
C ARG A 184 17.43 -20.96 4.64
N ASN A 185 17.68 -22.19 5.06
CA ASN A 185 17.76 -23.36 4.18
C ASN A 185 16.53 -24.28 4.32
N GLU A 186 15.48 -23.81 4.98
CA GLU A 186 14.23 -24.56 5.14
C GLU A 186 13.37 -24.39 3.88
N SER A 187 12.78 -25.49 3.40
CA SER A 187 11.84 -25.41 2.28
C SER A 187 10.60 -24.61 2.68
N LEU A 188 9.93 -24.00 1.69
CA LEU A 188 8.72 -23.20 1.94
C LEU A 188 7.64 -24.01 2.66
N ARG A 189 7.36 -25.24 2.18
CA ARG A 189 6.36 -26.13 2.79
C ARG A 189 6.75 -26.59 4.20
N ALA A 190 8.04 -26.76 4.51
CA ALA A 190 8.47 -27.06 5.87
C ALA A 190 8.26 -25.87 6.81
N THR A 191 8.63 -24.66 6.36
CA THR A 191 8.42 -23.42 7.12
C THR A 191 6.92 -23.18 7.41
N LEU A 192 6.07 -23.28 6.38
CA LEU A 192 4.63 -23.12 6.52
C LEU A 192 3.98 -24.28 7.27
N GLY A 193 4.50 -25.50 7.11
CA GLY A 193 4.05 -26.68 7.84
C GLY A 193 4.25 -26.56 9.34
N ARG A 194 5.38 -25.97 9.76
CA ARG A 194 5.64 -25.59 11.16
C ARG A 194 4.65 -24.55 11.67
N TYR A 195 4.17 -23.64 10.81
CA TYR A 195 3.11 -22.69 11.13
C TYR A 195 1.70 -23.27 11.04
N GLY A 196 1.54 -24.54 10.66
CA GLY A 196 0.25 -25.24 10.65
C GLY A 196 -0.32 -25.56 9.27
N MET A 197 0.38 -25.29 8.16
CA MET A 197 -0.05 -25.75 6.84
C MET A 197 -0.06 -27.29 6.80
N LYS A 198 -1.21 -27.90 6.56
CA LYS A 198 -1.38 -29.37 6.50
C LYS A 198 -1.63 -29.89 5.09
N CYS A 199 -2.54 -29.24 4.37
CA CYS A 199 -2.96 -29.56 3.02
C CYS A 199 -2.84 -28.32 2.13
N ASP A 200 -3.04 -28.47 0.82
CA ASP A 200 -3.06 -27.33 -0.09
C ASP A 200 -4.36 -26.50 0.05
N LEU A 201 -4.41 -25.36 -0.64
CA LEU A 201 -5.52 -24.40 -0.52
C LEU A 201 -6.87 -25.03 -0.89
N ALA A 202 -7.77 -25.06 0.10
CA ALA A 202 -9.12 -25.61 -0.03
C ALA A 202 -9.17 -27.05 -0.57
N GLU A 203 -8.19 -27.87 -0.18
CA GLU A 203 -8.14 -29.30 -0.49
C GLU A 203 -9.16 -30.08 0.35
N SER A 204 -9.26 -29.78 1.65
CA SER A 204 -10.25 -30.41 2.53
C SER A 204 -11.67 -29.97 2.14
N PRO A 205 -12.64 -30.90 2.03
CA PRO A 205 -14.03 -30.55 1.73
C PRO A 205 -14.71 -29.74 2.83
N LEU A 206 -14.08 -29.64 4.02
CA LEU A 206 -14.62 -28.88 5.16
C LEU A 206 -14.47 -27.36 5.00
N VAL A 207 -13.49 -26.90 4.20
CA VAL A 207 -13.28 -25.47 3.97
C VAL A 207 -13.94 -25.06 2.65
N PRO A 208 -14.82 -24.03 2.64
CA PRO A 208 -15.40 -23.53 1.42
C PRO A 208 -14.33 -23.10 0.41
N ARG A 209 -14.51 -23.51 -0.85
CA ARG A 209 -13.59 -23.15 -1.94
C ARG A 209 -13.61 -21.64 -2.18
N PRO A 210 -12.44 -20.99 -2.37
CA PRO A 210 -12.30 -19.53 -2.26
C PRO A 210 -13.12 -18.76 -3.30
N TRP A 211 -13.28 -19.31 -4.51
CA TRP A 211 -14.02 -18.66 -5.59
C TRP A 211 -15.53 -18.61 -5.35
N THR A 212 -16.06 -19.36 -4.37
CA THR A 212 -17.48 -19.29 -4.00
C THR A 212 -17.80 -18.21 -2.97
N ARG A 213 -16.77 -17.49 -2.48
CA ARG A 213 -16.92 -16.43 -1.47
C ARG A 213 -17.84 -15.32 -1.94
N MET A 214 -17.73 -14.91 -3.20
CA MET A 214 -18.59 -13.91 -3.82
C MET A 214 -19.30 -14.55 -5.00
N ARG A 215 -20.53 -15.02 -4.77
CA ARG A 215 -21.32 -15.72 -5.80
C ARG A 215 -21.96 -14.78 -6.79
N TYR A 216 -22.41 -13.62 -6.30
CA TYR A 216 -23.15 -12.67 -7.09
C TYR A 216 -22.60 -11.27 -6.88
N MET A 217 -22.61 -10.48 -7.95
CA MET A 217 -22.17 -9.10 -7.95
C MET A 217 -23.37 -8.24 -8.34
N PHE A 218 -23.90 -7.50 -7.36
CA PHE A 218 -25.05 -6.63 -7.57
C PHE A 218 -24.61 -5.33 -8.23
N ILE A 219 -24.91 -5.19 -9.52
CA ILE A 219 -24.65 -3.99 -10.31
C ILE A 219 -26.00 -3.59 -10.92
N ASP A 220 -26.59 -2.52 -10.37
CA ASP A 220 -27.96 -2.09 -10.70
C ASP A 220 -28.17 -1.88 -12.20
N GLU A 221 -27.19 -1.31 -12.89
CA GLU A 221 -27.27 -1.06 -14.34
C GLU A 221 -27.30 -2.36 -15.17
N LEU A 222 -26.64 -3.41 -14.70
CA LEU A 222 -26.59 -4.70 -15.41
C LEU A 222 -27.81 -5.58 -15.12
N GLN A 223 -28.50 -5.33 -14.01
CA GLN A 223 -29.62 -6.15 -13.58
C GLN A 223 -30.68 -5.36 -12.85
N ARG A 224 -31.92 -5.49 -13.33
CA ARG A 224 -33.14 -4.94 -12.74
C ARG A 224 -33.21 -3.40 -12.67
N GLY A 225 -32.15 -2.66 -12.97
CA GLY A 225 -32.15 -1.19 -12.98
C GLY A 225 -32.02 -0.58 -11.58
N PRO A 226 -31.98 0.76 -11.49
CA PRO A 226 -31.79 1.47 -10.24
C PRO A 226 -32.97 1.32 -9.27
N LYS A 227 -32.68 1.59 -7.99
CA LYS A 227 -33.67 1.68 -6.92
C LYS A 227 -34.45 2.99 -7.00
N LEU A 228 -35.76 2.94 -6.72
CA LEU A 228 -36.59 4.11 -6.45
C LEU A 228 -36.20 4.65 -5.07
N THR A 229 -35.69 5.88 -5.05
CA THR A 229 -35.18 6.52 -3.83
C THR A 229 -36.14 7.60 -3.37
N GLU A 230 -36.74 7.36 -2.20
CA GLU A 230 -37.64 8.29 -1.54
C GLU A 230 -37.09 8.64 -0.17
N PHE A 231 -37.65 9.67 0.47
CA PHE A 231 -37.29 10.01 1.84
C PHE A 231 -38.47 10.63 2.59
N VAL A 232 -38.56 10.35 3.87
CA VAL A 232 -39.44 11.03 4.83
C VAL A 232 -38.56 11.67 5.90
N GLY A 233 -38.49 12.99 5.89
CA GLY A 233 -37.63 13.80 6.75
C GLY A 233 -37.24 15.10 6.05
N HIS A 234 -36.26 15.81 6.60
CA HIS A 234 -35.86 17.13 6.07
C HIS A 234 -35.17 17.06 4.70
N ASN A 235 -34.42 15.99 4.42
CA ASN A 235 -33.68 15.81 3.16
C ASN A 235 -33.34 14.32 2.98
N PRO A 236 -32.85 13.89 1.80
CA PRO A 236 -32.52 12.50 1.52
C PRO A 236 -31.48 11.87 2.48
N ARG A 237 -30.60 12.67 3.09
CA ARG A 237 -29.53 12.18 3.99
C ARG A 237 -30.00 12.02 5.43
N ASN A 238 -30.96 12.84 5.85
CA ASN A 238 -31.49 12.89 7.22
C ASN A 238 -32.81 12.14 7.38
N GLY A 239 -33.49 11.82 6.27
CA GLY A 239 -34.76 11.12 6.26
C GLY A 239 -34.61 9.60 6.28
N THR A 240 -35.70 8.91 6.58
CA THR A 240 -35.80 7.47 6.36
C THR A 240 -36.29 7.20 4.94
N PRO A 241 -35.82 6.14 4.25
CA PRO A 241 -36.38 5.73 2.96
C PRO A 241 -37.77 5.10 3.11
N TRP A 242 -38.17 4.74 4.34
CA TRP A 242 -39.47 4.14 4.62
C TRP A 242 -40.57 5.20 4.70
N ARG A 243 -41.67 4.96 3.99
CA ARG A 243 -42.95 5.60 4.29
C ARG A 243 -43.53 5.04 5.60
N PHE A 244 -44.51 5.74 6.16
CA PHE A 244 -45.28 5.22 7.28
C PHE A 244 -46.26 4.13 6.83
N SER A 245 -46.50 3.12 7.67
CA SER A 245 -47.36 1.98 7.36
C SER A 245 -48.86 2.29 7.48
N GLN A 246 -49.71 1.36 7.02
CA GLN A 246 -51.18 1.43 7.08
C GLN A 246 -51.76 1.64 8.49
N ASN A 247 -50.97 1.39 9.53
CA ASN A 247 -51.40 1.48 10.93
C ASN A 247 -51.49 2.93 11.43
N THR A 248 -50.94 3.89 10.69
CA THR A 248 -50.98 5.32 11.01
C THR A 248 -52.42 5.81 11.17
N LYS A 249 -52.68 6.55 12.25
CA LYS A 249 -54.02 7.08 12.60
C LYS A 249 -54.72 7.74 11.41
N TYR A 250 -53.99 8.55 10.65
CA TYR A 250 -54.50 9.34 9.53
C TYR A 250 -54.77 8.56 8.25
N PHE A 251 -54.28 7.32 8.14
CA PHE A 251 -54.43 6.52 6.91
C PHE A 251 -55.64 5.59 6.96
N ARG A 252 -56.06 5.14 8.15
CA ARG A 252 -57.12 4.12 8.32
C ARG A 252 -58.44 4.48 7.62
N ILE A 253 -58.91 5.73 7.73
CA ILE A 253 -60.16 6.17 7.11
C ILE A 253 -60.04 6.15 5.57
N GLY A 254 -58.92 6.62 5.04
CA GLY A 254 -58.66 6.62 3.60
C GLY A 254 -58.57 5.20 3.05
N ILE A 255 -57.75 4.34 3.69
CA ILE A 255 -57.60 2.92 3.33
C ILE A 255 -58.94 2.18 3.38
N TRP A 256 -59.77 2.44 4.39
CA TRP A 256 -61.11 1.89 4.47
C TRP A 256 -61.96 2.28 3.24
N ARG A 257 -62.01 3.57 2.90
CA ARG A 257 -62.74 4.05 1.72
C ARG A 257 -62.23 3.41 0.42
N ASP A 258 -60.91 3.31 0.29
CA ASP A 258 -60.21 2.75 -0.88
C ASP A 258 -60.41 1.23 -1.00
N THR A 259 -60.70 0.56 0.11
CA THR A 259 -61.08 -0.87 0.13
C THR A 259 -62.55 -1.07 -0.29
N ILE A 260 -63.47 -0.25 0.23
CA ILE A 260 -64.92 -0.39 -0.02
C ILE A 260 -65.29 0.08 -1.44
N ARG A 261 -64.77 1.22 -1.87
CA ARG A 261 -65.04 1.81 -3.19
C ARG A 261 -63.79 1.73 -4.07
N ARG A 262 -63.32 0.51 -4.28
CA ARG A 262 -62.04 0.23 -4.94
C ARG A 262 -61.91 0.84 -6.33
N ASN A 263 -63.01 1.00 -7.06
CA ASN A 263 -62.95 1.48 -8.45
C ASN A 263 -62.98 3.01 -8.55
N ASP A 264 -63.38 3.71 -7.49
CA ASP A 264 -63.40 5.16 -7.45
C ASP A 264 -62.04 5.69 -6.98
N MET A 265 -61.75 6.96 -7.33
CA MET A 265 -60.64 7.68 -6.72
C MET A 265 -61.08 8.18 -5.34
N ASN A 266 -60.30 7.88 -4.29
CA ASN A 266 -60.60 8.27 -2.92
C ASN A 266 -59.65 9.36 -2.42
N GLU A 267 -60.21 10.39 -1.79
CA GLU A 267 -59.44 11.46 -1.15
C GLU A 267 -58.80 11.02 0.18
N GLY A 268 -57.64 11.59 0.53
CA GLY A 268 -57.04 11.53 1.87
C GLY A 268 -55.53 11.24 1.88
N LEU A 269 -54.91 11.38 3.05
CA LEU A 269 -53.45 11.22 3.24
C LEU A 269 -52.94 9.78 3.08
N HIS A 270 -53.83 8.79 2.96
CA HIS A 270 -53.48 7.37 2.81
C HIS A 270 -52.59 7.05 1.60
N ALA A 271 -52.59 7.91 0.57
CA ALA A 271 -51.69 7.81 -0.58
C ALA A 271 -50.19 7.94 -0.21
N HIS A 272 -49.87 8.59 0.91
CA HIS A 272 -48.49 8.69 1.41
C HIS A 272 -48.07 7.49 2.27
N SER A 273 -48.95 6.51 2.46
CA SER A 273 -48.59 5.30 3.18
C SER A 273 -47.76 4.36 2.31
N SER A 274 -47.08 3.40 2.94
CA SER A 274 -46.43 2.31 2.20
C SER A 274 -47.43 1.37 1.52
N TRP A 275 -48.69 1.35 1.98
CA TRP A 275 -49.77 0.52 1.45
C TRP A 275 -50.59 1.27 0.40
N GLN A 276 -50.92 0.61 -0.69
CA GLN A 276 -51.80 1.16 -1.73
C GLN A 276 -52.52 0.06 -2.52
N LYS A 277 -53.54 0.47 -3.27
CA LYS A 277 -54.40 -0.38 -4.11
C LYS A 277 -53.66 -1.16 -5.19
N SER A 278 -52.57 -0.60 -5.74
CA SER A 278 -51.76 -1.25 -6.76
C SER A 278 -51.00 -2.45 -6.19
N PRO A 279 -50.75 -3.53 -6.96
CA PRO A 279 -49.94 -4.64 -6.50
C PRO A 279 -48.52 -4.23 -6.08
N GLN A 280 -47.92 -3.27 -6.80
CA GLN A 280 -46.61 -2.69 -6.47
C GLN A 280 -46.72 -1.77 -5.25
N GLN A 281 -46.21 -2.21 -4.10
CA GLN A 281 -46.19 -1.42 -2.87
C GLN A 281 -45.03 -0.41 -2.86
N SER A 282 -45.19 0.67 -2.09
CA SER A 282 -44.16 1.70 -1.91
C SER A 282 -43.29 1.38 -0.70
N VAL A 283 -42.33 0.48 -0.90
CA VAL A 283 -41.27 0.12 0.05
C VAL A 283 -39.91 0.55 -0.50
N PRO A 284 -38.85 0.67 0.33
CA PRO A 284 -37.53 0.98 -0.17
C PRO A 284 -37.03 -0.03 -1.22
N GLU A 285 -36.15 0.44 -2.10
CA GLU A 285 -35.43 -0.38 -3.08
C GLU A 285 -36.28 -1.05 -4.17
N VAL A 286 -37.48 -0.52 -4.44
CA VAL A 286 -38.26 -0.92 -5.63
C VAL A 286 -37.47 -0.58 -6.88
N ARG A 287 -37.35 -1.53 -7.80
CA ARG A 287 -36.60 -1.34 -9.05
C ARG A 287 -37.52 -0.93 -10.17
N PHE A 288 -37.86 0.35 -10.19
CA PHE A 288 -38.91 0.93 -11.02
C PHE A 288 -38.60 0.96 -12.53
N LEU A 289 -37.34 0.76 -12.92
CA LEU A 289 -36.92 0.60 -14.32
C LEU A 289 -36.71 -0.86 -14.73
N ALA A 290 -37.09 -1.81 -13.87
CA ALA A 290 -36.99 -3.22 -14.24
C ALA A 290 -37.95 -3.57 -15.39
N PRO A 291 -37.55 -4.43 -16.34
CA PRO A 291 -38.45 -4.83 -17.45
C PRO A 291 -39.73 -5.57 -17.02
N TYR A 292 -39.70 -6.27 -15.88
CA TYR A 292 -40.82 -7.01 -15.31
C TYR A 292 -40.95 -6.58 -13.85
N PRO A 293 -42.17 -6.30 -13.34
CA PRO A 293 -42.40 -5.39 -12.21
C PRO A 293 -41.43 -5.56 -11.03
#